data_AF-A0A662DD26-F1
#
_entry.id   AF-A0A662DD26-F1
#
_cell.length_a   1.000
_cell.length_b   1.000
_cell.length_c   1.000
_cell.angle_alpha   90.00
_cell.angle_beta   90.00
_cell.angle_gamma   90.00
#
_symmetry.space_group_name_H-M   'P 1'
#
loop_
_entity.id
_entity.type
_entity.pdbx_description
1 polymer ?
#
loop_
_entity_poly.entity_id
_entity_poly.type
_entity_poly.pdbx_seq_one_letter_code
_entity_poly.pdbx_strand_id
1 'polypeptide(L)'
;MLITALTSLALVATLAGPPHASAPVTGLDAPEIPRITAERWITYDANAEVILASWNANDQAPMASVTKVMTAILVLESQDLGSVVTIPSFATGARGSTAGLVAGEQWTVGDLLIAMIVRSGNDAALSLAYHVGGGSISRFVSMMNAKASELGMANTHFMNPNGLDADGHYSTARDLLTLIIASQEYPDIQRVGRIRLVTMPEDPNGKSRTFTNTNKLLGSYPGVTGLKTGDTPWADKVMLATSERAGRRIYSVVMHSDDHFSDTRELLDWSYSTYSIRDRWLRPLFSEDGGGATISTDIDLTTSEQRRLRALAPLSDGRWKTSSLQDLPKAESIGRWIREAIPNVVSGD
;
A
#
# COMPACT_ATOMS: atom_id res chain seq x y z
N MET A 1 25.93 63.44 -26.09
CA MET A 1 25.34 63.38 -24.73
C MET A 1 24.00 62.68 -24.81
N LEU A 2 23.95 61.41 -24.42
CA LEU A 2 22.89 60.77 -23.63
C LEU A 2 23.32 59.31 -23.44
N ILE A 3 23.73 58.97 -22.21
CA ILE A 3 24.02 57.61 -21.78
C ILE A 3 22.77 57.15 -21.05
N THR A 4 22.03 56.18 -21.59
CA THR A 4 20.98 55.45 -20.87
C THR A 4 21.53 54.09 -20.49
N ALA A 5 21.79 53.91 -19.19
CA ALA A 5 22.24 52.67 -18.59
C ALA A 5 21.09 51.64 -18.57
N LEU A 6 21.28 50.48 -19.19
CA LEU A 6 20.53 49.28 -18.88
C LEU A 6 21.12 48.68 -17.60
N THR A 7 20.39 48.72 -16.50
CA THR A 7 20.70 47.92 -15.31
C THR A 7 20.20 46.48 -15.52
N SER A 8 21.16 45.58 -15.66
CA SER A 8 20.98 44.13 -15.62
C SER A 8 20.44 43.70 -14.26
N LEU A 9 19.27 43.07 -14.21
CA LEU A 9 18.77 42.40 -13.01
C LEU A 9 19.26 40.95 -13.03
N ALA A 10 20.22 40.62 -12.17
CA ALA A 10 20.66 39.26 -11.93
C ALA A 10 19.55 38.52 -11.15
N LEU A 11 18.98 37.49 -11.75
CA LEU A 11 18.05 36.57 -11.10
C LEU A 11 18.87 35.66 -10.16
N VAL A 12 18.78 35.90 -8.86
CA VAL A 12 19.30 34.99 -7.84
C VAL A 12 18.35 33.81 -7.77
N ALA A 13 18.76 32.64 -8.26
CA ALA A 13 18.05 31.39 -8.05
C ALA A 13 18.24 30.97 -6.58
N THR A 14 17.23 31.19 -5.75
CA THR A 14 17.16 30.62 -4.40
C THR A 14 16.83 29.13 -4.52
N LEU A 15 17.80 28.29 -4.17
CA LEU A 15 17.61 26.85 -3.96
C LEU A 15 16.60 26.62 -2.81
N ALA A 16 15.35 26.31 -3.14
CA ALA A 16 14.36 25.86 -2.17
C ALA A 16 14.75 24.44 -1.70
N GLY A 17 15.08 24.31 -0.42
CA GLY A 17 15.33 23.01 0.23
C GLY A 17 14.05 22.16 0.33
N PRO A 18 14.17 20.87 0.71
CA PRO A 18 13.02 19.99 0.84
C PRO A 18 12.05 20.48 1.93
N PRO A 19 10.74 20.22 1.78
CA PRO A 19 9.71 20.67 2.70
C PRO A 19 9.98 20.13 4.11
N HIS A 20 9.94 21.05 5.08
CA HIS A 20 10.14 20.78 6.50
C HIS A 20 9.21 19.67 6.99
N ALA A 21 9.81 18.67 7.64
CA ALA A 21 9.10 17.68 8.43
C ALA A 21 8.21 18.40 9.47
N SER A 22 6.92 18.13 9.44
CA SER A 22 6.01 18.55 10.51
C SER A 22 6.57 18.02 11.85
N ALA A 23 6.72 18.91 12.83
CA ALA A 23 7.23 18.55 14.14
C ALA A 23 6.40 17.40 14.76
N PRO A 24 7.02 16.43 15.46
CA PRO A 24 6.26 15.43 16.19
C PRO A 24 5.44 16.12 17.27
N VAL A 25 4.13 15.92 17.26
CA VAL A 25 3.27 16.29 18.40
C VAL A 25 3.65 15.37 19.56
N THR A 26 4.60 15.82 20.38
CA THR A 26 4.97 15.19 21.65
C THR A 26 3.86 15.47 22.66
N GLY A 27 3.20 14.43 23.18
CA GLY A 27 2.28 14.62 24.30
C GLY A 27 1.05 13.71 24.38
N LEU A 28 1.01 12.56 23.70
CA LEU A 28 -0.01 11.55 23.97
C LEU A 28 0.65 10.18 24.12
N ASP A 29 0.19 9.42 25.12
CA ASP A 29 0.61 8.05 25.48
C ASP A 29 0.32 7.06 24.33
N ALA A 30 1.07 7.17 23.23
CA ALA A 30 1.14 6.09 22.27
C ALA A 30 1.82 4.91 22.96
N PRO A 31 1.25 3.69 22.88
CA PRO A 31 1.90 2.53 23.46
C PRO A 31 3.29 2.37 22.86
N GLU A 32 4.24 1.84 23.65
CA GLU A 32 5.57 1.53 23.13
C GLU A 32 5.44 0.51 21.98
N ILE A 33 6.24 0.70 20.92
CA ILE A 33 6.24 -0.22 19.80
C ILE A 33 6.90 -1.53 20.28
N PRO A 34 6.24 -2.69 20.12
CA PRO A 34 6.82 -3.97 20.52
C PRO A 34 8.12 -4.25 19.78
N ARG A 35 8.95 -5.17 20.30
CA ARG A 35 10.18 -5.58 19.63
C ARG A 35 9.85 -6.25 18.30
N ILE A 36 10.20 -5.58 17.20
CA ILE A 36 10.09 -6.08 15.84
C ILE A 36 11.45 -6.63 15.40
N THR A 37 11.47 -7.84 14.82
CA THR A 37 12.72 -8.47 14.33
C THR A 37 13.12 -7.96 12.96
N ALA A 38 12.17 -7.49 12.16
CA ALA A 38 12.38 -6.87 10.87
C ALA A 38 13.31 -5.65 10.95
N GLU A 39 14.31 -5.61 10.08
CA GLU A 39 15.22 -4.47 9.99
C GLU A 39 14.59 -3.24 9.36
N ARG A 40 13.50 -3.41 8.59
CA ARG A 40 12.81 -2.33 7.88
C ARG A 40 11.31 -2.60 7.89
N TRP A 41 10.52 -1.62 8.31
CA TRP A 41 9.06 -1.76 8.35
C TRP A 41 8.34 -0.41 8.36
N ILE A 42 7.05 -0.44 7.99
CA ILE A 42 6.14 0.71 8.06
C ILE A 42 4.72 0.24 8.32
N THR A 43 3.97 0.98 9.13
CA THR A 43 2.52 0.79 9.32
C THR A 43 1.76 2.08 9.02
N TYR A 44 0.58 1.92 8.42
CA TYR A 44 -0.19 2.99 7.81
C TYR A 44 -1.69 2.83 8.07
N ASP A 45 -2.34 3.92 8.48
CA ASP A 45 -3.78 4.02 8.59
C ASP A 45 -4.36 4.53 7.26
N ALA A 46 -5.01 3.64 6.52
CA ALA A 46 -5.54 3.96 5.19
C ALA A 46 -6.85 4.74 5.21
N ASN A 47 -7.50 4.87 6.37
CA ASN A 47 -8.68 5.73 6.51
C ASN A 47 -8.28 7.17 6.83
N ALA A 48 -7.23 7.35 7.64
CA ALA A 48 -6.68 8.65 7.99
C ALA A 48 -5.60 9.14 7.02
N GLU A 49 -5.14 8.28 6.12
CA GLU A 49 -4.07 8.51 5.16
C GLU A 49 -2.74 8.94 5.80
N VAL A 50 -2.39 8.30 6.91
CA VAL A 50 -1.18 8.63 7.68
C VAL A 50 -0.32 7.42 8.02
N ILE A 51 0.98 7.64 8.01
CA ILE A 51 1.96 6.70 8.56
C ILE A 51 1.85 6.78 10.08
N LEU A 52 1.61 5.64 10.73
CA LEU A 52 1.50 5.56 12.19
C LEU A 52 2.89 5.43 12.83
N ALA A 53 3.73 4.58 12.26
CA ALA A 53 5.12 4.38 12.66
C ALA A 53 5.91 3.72 11.53
N SER A 54 7.23 3.87 11.57
CA SER A 54 8.16 3.24 10.62
C SER A 54 9.56 3.13 11.20
N TRP A 55 10.33 2.16 10.70
CA TRP A 55 11.76 1.99 11.00
C TRP A 55 12.51 1.66 9.72
N ASN A 56 13.59 2.41 9.44
CA ASN A 56 14.42 2.26 8.24
C ASN A 56 13.62 2.15 6.93
N ALA A 57 12.47 2.82 6.85
CA ALA A 57 11.50 2.57 5.79
C ALA A 57 11.94 3.04 4.39
N ASN A 58 13.02 3.81 4.30
CA ASN A 58 13.61 4.29 3.04
C ASN A 58 14.87 3.49 2.63
N ASP A 59 15.28 2.51 3.44
CA ASP A 59 16.49 1.73 3.17
C ASP A 59 16.17 0.64 2.15
N GLN A 60 17.02 0.50 1.15
CA GLN A 60 16.84 -0.49 0.08
C GLN A 60 17.14 -1.90 0.60
N ALA A 61 16.30 -2.85 0.21
CA ALA A 61 16.50 -4.28 0.44
C ALA A 61 15.82 -5.12 -0.65
N PRO A 62 16.27 -6.37 -0.87
CA PRO A 62 15.55 -7.32 -1.70
C PRO A 62 14.12 -7.52 -1.16
N MET A 63 13.14 -7.65 -2.06
CA MET A 63 11.71 -7.69 -1.68
C MET A 63 11.07 -9.07 -1.82
N ALA A 64 11.81 -10.05 -2.33
CA ALA A 64 11.32 -11.40 -2.58
C ALA A 64 9.98 -11.41 -3.36
N SER A 65 9.14 -12.43 -3.14
CA SER A 65 7.89 -12.64 -3.90
C SER A 65 6.81 -11.56 -3.76
N VAL A 66 6.98 -10.54 -2.91
CA VAL A 66 6.02 -9.42 -2.87
C VAL A 66 6.06 -8.61 -4.18
N THR A 67 7.14 -8.75 -4.96
CA THR A 67 7.25 -8.34 -6.37
C THR A 67 6.03 -8.71 -7.22
N LYS A 68 5.40 -9.86 -6.94
CA LYS A 68 4.25 -10.35 -7.70
C LYS A 68 3.01 -9.45 -7.61
N VAL A 69 2.96 -8.52 -6.64
CA VAL A 69 1.88 -7.51 -6.59
C VAL A 69 2.00 -6.54 -7.76
N MET A 70 3.22 -6.07 -8.10
CA MET A 70 3.45 -5.26 -9.31
C MET A 70 3.12 -6.05 -10.58
N THR A 71 3.49 -7.33 -10.63
CA THR A 71 3.12 -8.21 -11.74
C THR A 71 1.60 -8.31 -11.90
N ALA A 72 0.85 -8.46 -10.80
CA ALA A 72 -0.60 -8.53 -10.83
C ALA A 72 -1.25 -7.22 -11.31
N ILE A 73 -0.73 -6.07 -10.88
CA ILE A 73 -1.19 -4.75 -11.33
C ILE A 73 -1.08 -4.66 -12.86
N LEU A 74 0.10 -4.87 -13.42
CA LEU A 74 0.31 -4.75 -14.88
C LEU A 74 -0.50 -5.75 -15.69
N VAL A 75 -0.70 -6.96 -15.16
CA VAL A 75 -1.56 -7.97 -15.79
C VAL A 75 -2.99 -7.48 -15.89
N LEU A 76 -3.54 -6.94 -14.80
CA LEU A 76 -4.93 -6.45 -14.76
C LEU A 76 -5.14 -5.15 -15.53
N GLU A 77 -4.09 -4.34 -15.72
CA GLU A 77 -4.14 -3.19 -16.63
C GLU A 77 -4.16 -3.61 -18.11
N SER A 78 -3.63 -4.79 -18.42
CA SER A 78 -3.35 -5.21 -19.80
C SER A 78 -4.29 -6.29 -20.32
N GLN A 79 -4.95 -7.05 -19.44
CA GLN A 79 -5.69 -8.26 -19.79
C GLN A 79 -6.97 -8.43 -18.97
N ASP A 80 -7.99 -8.99 -19.63
CA ASP A 80 -9.18 -9.48 -18.95
C ASP A 80 -8.89 -10.80 -18.24
N LEU A 81 -9.58 -11.07 -17.12
CA LEU A 81 -9.43 -12.31 -16.35
C LEU A 81 -9.70 -13.57 -17.18
N GLY A 82 -10.55 -13.47 -18.21
CA GLY A 82 -10.90 -14.58 -19.11
C GLY A 82 -9.89 -14.83 -20.24
N SER A 83 -8.91 -13.95 -20.44
CA SER A 83 -7.87 -14.13 -21.45
C SER A 83 -7.10 -15.43 -21.20
N VAL A 84 -6.84 -16.20 -22.26
CA VAL A 84 -6.13 -17.47 -22.18
C VAL A 84 -4.64 -17.25 -22.38
N VAL A 85 -3.84 -17.82 -21.47
CA VAL A 85 -2.38 -17.82 -21.51
C VAL A 85 -1.91 -19.24 -21.73
N THR A 86 -1.10 -19.44 -22.76
CA THR A 86 -0.36 -20.70 -22.97
C THR A 86 0.92 -20.68 -22.15
N ILE A 87 1.16 -21.71 -21.35
CA ILE A 87 2.35 -21.82 -20.50
C ILE A 87 3.58 -22.07 -21.39
N PRO A 88 4.59 -21.16 -21.39
CA PRO A 88 5.79 -21.35 -22.18
C PRO A 88 6.72 -22.37 -21.52
N SER A 89 7.49 -23.10 -22.33
CA SER A 89 8.37 -24.16 -21.84
C SER A 89 9.40 -23.71 -20.80
N PHE A 90 9.93 -22.49 -20.93
CA PHE A 90 10.91 -21.95 -19.99
C PHE A 90 10.32 -21.59 -18.62
N ALA A 91 8.99 -21.42 -18.50
CA ALA A 91 8.34 -21.12 -17.22
C ALA A 91 8.12 -22.40 -16.40
N THR A 92 8.01 -23.57 -17.03
CA THR A 92 7.91 -24.85 -16.36
C THR A 92 9.20 -25.15 -15.58
N GLY A 93 9.05 -25.57 -14.32
CA GLY A 93 10.21 -25.87 -13.47
C GLY A 93 10.98 -24.63 -12.99
N ALA A 94 10.35 -23.45 -13.01
CA ALA A 94 10.93 -22.24 -12.44
C ALA A 94 11.48 -22.48 -11.02
N ARG A 95 12.64 -21.89 -10.70
CA ARG A 95 13.26 -21.99 -9.37
C ARG A 95 12.33 -21.45 -8.29
N GLY A 96 12.35 -22.02 -7.09
CA GLY A 96 11.54 -21.56 -5.96
C GLY A 96 10.12 -22.15 -5.96
N SER A 97 9.16 -21.38 -5.45
CA SER A 97 7.75 -21.83 -5.38
C SER A 97 7.13 -21.88 -6.78
N THR A 98 6.45 -22.99 -7.10
CA THR A 98 5.73 -23.18 -8.36
C THR A 98 4.29 -23.60 -8.10
N ALA A 99 3.42 -23.33 -9.08
CA ALA A 99 2.05 -23.86 -9.14
C ALA A 99 1.99 -25.23 -9.83
N GLY A 100 3.11 -25.70 -10.38
CA GLY A 100 3.22 -26.99 -11.05
C GLY A 100 2.66 -26.96 -12.47
N LEU A 101 2.72 -25.80 -13.13
CA LEU A 101 2.23 -25.60 -14.49
C LEU A 101 3.13 -26.32 -15.50
N VAL A 102 2.51 -26.92 -16.52
CA VAL A 102 3.21 -27.67 -17.57
C VAL A 102 3.14 -26.92 -18.90
N ALA A 103 4.22 -26.98 -19.67
CA ALA A 103 4.33 -26.34 -20.97
C ALA A 103 3.17 -26.74 -21.89
N GLY A 104 2.59 -25.77 -22.58
CA GLY A 104 1.45 -25.98 -23.48
C GLY A 104 0.09 -26.05 -22.80
N GLU A 105 0.02 -26.12 -21.46
CA GLU A 105 -1.25 -25.91 -20.75
C GLU A 105 -1.81 -24.53 -21.08
N GLN A 106 -3.14 -24.42 -21.10
CA GLN A 106 -3.87 -23.18 -21.33
C GLN A 106 -4.69 -22.86 -20.10
N TRP A 107 -4.41 -21.71 -19.49
CA TRP A 107 -5.08 -21.24 -18.29
C TRP A 107 -5.59 -19.82 -18.48
N THR A 108 -6.68 -19.49 -17.79
CA THR A 108 -7.15 -18.10 -17.80
C THR A 108 -6.19 -17.20 -17.00
N VAL A 109 -6.17 -15.90 -17.30
CA VAL A 109 -5.45 -14.91 -16.49
C VAL A 109 -5.90 -14.98 -15.03
N GLY A 110 -7.20 -15.15 -14.77
CA GLY A 110 -7.73 -15.32 -13.41
C GLY A 110 -7.13 -16.53 -12.69
N ASP A 111 -7.05 -17.69 -13.36
CA ASP A 111 -6.44 -18.89 -12.78
C ASP A 111 -4.95 -18.68 -12.43
N LEU A 112 -4.21 -18.02 -13.33
CA LEU A 112 -2.80 -17.74 -13.14
C LEU A 112 -2.56 -16.68 -12.06
N LEU A 113 -3.44 -15.68 -11.93
CA LEU A 113 -3.38 -14.72 -10.83
C LEU A 113 -3.57 -15.43 -9.48
N ILE A 114 -4.53 -16.36 -9.39
CA ILE A 114 -4.74 -17.19 -8.19
C ILE A 114 -3.48 -18.01 -7.88
N ALA A 115 -2.96 -18.75 -8.86
CA ALA A 115 -1.74 -19.54 -8.71
C ALA A 115 -0.54 -18.68 -8.27
N MET A 116 -0.39 -17.49 -8.86
CA MET A 116 0.69 -16.56 -8.57
C MET A 116 0.60 -15.97 -7.16
N ILE A 117 -0.58 -15.52 -6.71
CA ILE A 117 -0.72 -14.83 -5.42
C ILE A 117 -0.86 -15.82 -4.26
N VAL A 118 -1.71 -16.84 -4.41
CA VAL A 118 -2.01 -17.81 -3.33
C VAL A 118 -0.82 -18.74 -3.08
N ARG A 119 -0.29 -19.39 -4.13
CA ARG A 119 0.82 -20.35 -4.02
C ARG A 119 2.20 -19.70 -4.18
N SER A 120 2.25 -18.41 -4.52
CA SER A 120 3.51 -17.72 -4.88
C SER A 120 4.19 -18.32 -6.12
N GLY A 121 3.40 -18.89 -7.05
CA GLY A 121 3.91 -19.61 -8.23
C GLY A 121 4.76 -18.74 -9.15
N ASN A 122 6.04 -19.08 -9.29
CA ASN A 122 7.00 -18.40 -10.17
C ASN A 122 6.76 -18.72 -11.64
N ASP A 123 6.33 -19.94 -11.93
CA ASP A 123 5.85 -20.39 -13.24
C ASP A 123 4.64 -19.56 -13.71
N ALA A 124 3.67 -19.32 -12.84
CA ALA A 124 2.53 -18.45 -13.13
C ALA A 124 2.97 -16.99 -13.40
N ALA A 125 3.85 -16.44 -12.54
CA ALA A 125 4.37 -15.07 -12.71
C ALA A 125 5.15 -14.89 -14.02
N LEU A 126 6.01 -15.84 -14.38
CA LEU A 126 6.75 -15.82 -15.64
C LEU A 126 5.83 -15.95 -16.85
N SER A 127 4.81 -16.82 -16.78
CA SER A 127 3.86 -17.02 -17.88
C SER A 127 3.01 -15.77 -18.14
N LEU A 128 2.48 -15.15 -17.08
CA LEU A 128 1.74 -13.89 -17.16
C LEU A 128 2.62 -12.75 -17.69
N ALA A 129 3.82 -12.60 -17.15
CA ALA A 129 4.76 -11.57 -17.58
C ALA A 129 5.17 -11.75 -19.05
N TYR A 130 5.43 -12.98 -19.49
CA TYR A 130 5.77 -13.27 -20.88
C TYR A 130 4.62 -12.93 -21.81
N HIS A 131 3.39 -13.30 -21.44
CA HIS A 131 2.19 -13.00 -22.21
C HIS A 131 1.97 -11.49 -22.36
N VAL A 132 1.92 -10.75 -21.25
CA VAL A 132 1.71 -9.29 -21.25
C VAL A 132 2.88 -8.55 -21.91
N GLY A 133 4.10 -9.05 -21.72
CA GLY A 133 5.30 -8.54 -22.38
C GLY A 133 5.39 -8.85 -23.88
N GLY A 134 4.35 -9.44 -24.50
CA GLY A 134 4.34 -9.75 -25.92
C GLY A 134 5.41 -10.76 -26.32
N GLY A 135 5.64 -11.76 -25.48
CA GLY A 135 6.69 -12.76 -25.66
C GLY A 135 8.07 -12.33 -25.16
N SER A 136 8.14 -11.36 -24.24
CA SER A 136 9.42 -10.88 -23.70
C SER A 136 9.34 -10.52 -22.23
N ILE A 137 10.13 -11.22 -21.40
CA ILE A 137 10.28 -10.90 -19.97
C ILE A 137 10.95 -9.54 -19.78
N SER A 138 11.95 -9.19 -20.59
CA SER A 138 12.65 -7.90 -20.46
C SER A 138 11.72 -6.72 -20.77
N ARG A 139 10.80 -6.89 -21.73
CA ARG A 139 9.75 -5.89 -21.98
C ARG A 139 8.82 -5.75 -20.78
N PHE A 140 8.38 -6.86 -20.18
CA PHE A 140 7.55 -6.79 -18.97
C PHE A 140 8.27 -6.13 -17.79
N VAL A 141 9.55 -6.45 -17.56
CA VAL A 141 10.37 -5.81 -16.52
C VAL A 141 10.51 -4.30 -16.78
N SER A 142 10.63 -3.88 -18.03
CA SER A 142 10.62 -2.46 -18.39
C SER A 142 9.29 -1.78 -18.03
N MET A 143 8.16 -2.47 -18.24
CA MET A 143 6.85 -1.99 -17.79
C MET A 143 6.75 -1.89 -16.26
N MET A 144 7.32 -2.85 -15.52
CA MET A 144 7.35 -2.81 -14.05
C MET A 144 8.09 -1.57 -13.54
N ASN A 145 9.25 -1.27 -14.11
CA ASN A 145 10.02 -0.08 -13.73
C ASN A 145 9.35 1.23 -14.17
N ALA A 146 8.68 1.25 -15.32
CA ALA A 146 7.89 2.40 -15.76
C ALA A 146 6.72 2.66 -14.78
N LYS A 147 5.98 1.62 -14.38
CA LYS A 147 4.92 1.73 -13.38
C LYS A 147 5.46 2.13 -12.01
N ALA A 148 6.62 1.62 -11.59
CA ALA A 148 7.27 2.05 -10.35
C ALA A 148 7.52 3.57 -10.37
N SER A 149 8.04 4.11 -11.48
CA SER A 149 8.24 5.55 -11.65
C SER A 149 6.93 6.34 -11.65
N GLU A 150 5.88 5.83 -12.30
CA GLU A 150 4.54 6.45 -12.34
C GLU A 150 3.93 6.55 -10.94
N LEU A 151 4.11 5.52 -10.11
CA LEU A 151 3.63 5.47 -8.73
C LEU A 151 4.53 6.26 -7.75
N GLY A 152 5.66 6.80 -8.21
CA GLY A 152 6.61 7.52 -7.35
C GLY A 152 7.47 6.62 -6.44
N MET A 153 7.61 5.33 -6.79
CA MET A 153 8.44 4.35 -6.08
C MET A 153 9.93 4.53 -6.43
N ALA A 154 10.50 5.67 -6.02
CA ALA A 154 11.81 6.15 -6.45
C ALA A 154 13.00 5.28 -6.00
N ASN A 155 12.82 4.43 -4.98
CA ASN A 155 13.84 3.53 -4.45
C ASN A 155 13.48 2.06 -4.72
N THR A 156 12.77 1.81 -5.82
CA THR A 156 12.45 0.46 -6.30
C THR A 156 13.06 0.21 -7.68
N HIS A 157 13.61 -0.99 -7.87
CA HIS A 157 14.00 -1.49 -9.18
C HIS A 157 13.65 -2.99 -9.35
N PHE A 158 12.98 -3.30 -10.46
CA PHE A 158 12.56 -4.64 -10.83
C PHE A 158 13.55 -5.24 -11.83
N MET A 159 13.99 -6.48 -11.56
CA MET A 159 14.81 -7.27 -12.50
C MET A 159 14.06 -8.48 -13.05
N ASN A 160 12.97 -8.88 -12.41
CA ASN A 160 12.17 -10.04 -12.77
C ASN A 160 10.73 -9.89 -12.21
N PRO A 161 9.76 -10.67 -12.71
CA PRO A 161 8.36 -10.55 -12.31
C PRO A 161 7.98 -11.36 -11.06
N ASN A 162 8.93 -12.10 -10.48
CA ASN A 162 8.61 -13.13 -9.48
C ASN A 162 9.30 -12.92 -8.14
N GLY A 163 10.30 -12.05 -8.04
CA GLY A 163 10.98 -11.75 -6.79
C GLY A 163 12.13 -12.68 -6.45
N LEU A 164 12.65 -13.45 -7.41
CA LEU A 164 13.89 -14.20 -7.17
C LEU A 164 15.07 -13.22 -7.03
N ASP A 165 16.04 -13.61 -6.20
CA ASP A 165 17.27 -12.84 -5.97
C ASP A 165 17.98 -12.54 -7.30
N ALA A 166 18.28 -11.26 -7.50
CA ALA A 166 19.00 -10.74 -8.65
C ALA A 166 19.66 -9.42 -8.29
N ASP A 167 20.86 -9.18 -8.80
CA ASP A 167 21.54 -7.90 -8.63
C ASP A 167 20.70 -6.77 -9.21
N GLY A 168 20.54 -5.69 -8.43
CA GLY A 168 19.68 -4.57 -8.80
C GLY A 168 18.18 -4.83 -8.59
N HIS A 169 17.75 -5.94 -7.97
CA HIS A 169 16.35 -6.15 -7.62
C HIS A 169 16.07 -5.76 -6.16
N TYR A 170 15.48 -4.59 -5.93
CA TYR A 170 15.29 -4.05 -4.58
C TYR A 170 14.08 -3.12 -4.49
N SER A 171 13.64 -2.88 -3.26
CA SER A 171 12.64 -1.86 -2.92
C SER A 171 12.90 -1.33 -1.51
N THR A 172 12.01 -0.47 -1.02
CA THR A 172 11.98 0.03 0.37
C THR A 172 10.63 -0.26 1.00
N ALA A 173 10.54 -0.22 2.33
CA ALA A 173 9.27 -0.44 3.00
C ALA A 173 8.24 0.65 2.63
N ARG A 174 8.70 1.89 2.42
CA ARG A 174 7.88 3.01 1.95
C ARG A 174 7.34 2.79 0.55
N ASP A 175 8.18 2.40 -0.41
CA ASP A 175 7.73 2.17 -1.78
C ASP A 175 6.80 0.96 -1.88
N LEU A 176 7.04 -0.08 -1.07
CA LEU A 176 6.13 -1.22 -0.97
C LEU A 176 4.79 -0.85 -0.32
N LEU A 177 4.74 0.13 0.58
CA LEU A 177 3.47 0.69 1.06
C LEU A 177 2.72 1.39 -0.08
N THR A 178 3.41 2.18 -0.91
CA THR A 178 2.83 2.76 -2.13
C THR A 178 2.25 1.67 -3.03
N LEU A 179 2.96 0.54 -3.20
CA LEU A 179 2.47 -0.60 -3.95
C LEU A 179 1.21 -1.25 -3.33
N ILE A 180 1.13 -1.34 -1.99
CA ILE A 180 -0.10 -1.78 -1.31
C ILE A 180 -1.27 -0.84 -1.64
N ILE A 181 -1.05 0.47 -1.53
CA ILE A 181 -2.07 1.50 -1.79
C ILE A 181 -2.55 1.41 -3.25
N ALA A 182 -1.63 1.37 -4.21
CA ALA A 182 -1.96 1.22 -5.63
C ALA A 182 -2.76 -0.06 -5.91
N SER A 183 -2.40 -1.17 -5.26
CA SER A 183 -3.13 -2.44 -5.44
C SER A 183 -4.60 -2.40 -4.99
N GLN A 184 -5.01 -1.40 -4.18
CA GLN A 184 -6.39 -1.25 -3.72
C GLN A 184 -7.33 -0.82 -4.86
N GLU A 185 -6.81 -0.23 -5.94
CA GLU A 185 -7.59 0.12 -7.14
C GLU A 185 -7.99 -1.12 -7.97
N TYR A 186 -7.45 -2.30 -7.62
CA TYR A 186 -7.67 -3.56 -8.33
C TYR A 186 -8.39 -4.56 -7.41
N PRO A 187 -9.75 -4.60 -7.40
CA PRO A 187 -10.53 -5.48 -6.54
C PRO A 187 -10.16 -6.97 -6.69
N ASP A 188 -9.68 -7.37 -7.87
CA ASP A 188 -9.27 -8.75 -8.13
C ASP A 188 -8.01 -9.15 -7.35
N ILE A 189 -7.04 -8.24 -7.18
CA ILE A 189 -5.87 -8.47 -6.32
C ILE A 189 -6.33 -8.71 -4.88
N GLN A 190 -7.25 -7.88 -4.39
CA GLN A 190 -7.78 -8.00 -3.03
C GLN A 190 -8.58 -9.30 -2.85
N ARG A 191 -9.39 -9.68 -3.84
CA ARG A 191 -10.17 -10.92 -3.81
C ARG A 191 -9.27 -12.14 -3.77
N VAL A 192 -8.26 -12.20 -4.64
CA VAL A 192 -7.31 -13.31 -4.68
C VAL A 192 -6.44 -13.36 -3.42
N GLY A 193 -5.99 -12.20 -2.92
CA GLY A 193 -5.21 -12.09 -1.69
C GLY A 193 -5.93 -12.62 -0.44
N ARG A 194 -7.27 -12.64 -0.43
CA ARG A 194 -8.12 -13.18 0.65
C ARG A 194 -8.35 -14.68 0.60
N ILE A 195 -8.08 -15.33 -0.53
CA ILE A 195 -8.32 -16.77 -0.69
C ILE A 195 -7.42 -17.53 0.29
N ARG A 196 -8.00 -18.35 1.17
CA ARG A 196 -7.24 -19.18 2.13
C ARG A 196 -6.79 -20.51 1.53
N LEU A 197 -7.70 -21.13 0.80
CA LEU A 197 -7.56 -22.43 0.16
C LEU A 197 -8.39 -22.40 -1.12
N VAL A 198 -7.84 -22.93 -2.21
CA VAL A 198 -8.53 -23.05 -3.49
C VAL A 198 -8.09 -24.30 -4.21
N THR A 199 -9.04 -24.97 -4.86
CA THR A 199 -8.76 -26.06 -5.78
C THR A 199 -8.94 -25.53 -7.20
N MET A 200 -7.88 -25.58 -7.99
CA MET A 200 -7.89 -25.17 -9.39
C MET A 200 -8.73 -26.15 -10.23
N PRO A 201 -9.25 -25.69 -11.39
CA PRO A 201 -9.79 -26.61 -12.39
C PRO A 201 -8.79 -27.72 -12.75
N GLU A 202 -9.29 -28.85 -13.23
CA GLU A 202 -8.40 -29.91 -13.74
C GLU A 202 -7.61 -29.42 -14.94
N ASP A 203 -6.31 -29.74 -14.97
CA ASP A 203 -5.50 -29.53 -16.16
C ASP A 203 -5.91 -30.49 -17.30
N PRO A 204 -5.41 -30.31 -18.53
CA PRO A 204 -5.73 -31.20 -19.65
C PRO A 204 -5.38 -32.68 -19.45
N ASN A 205 -4.58 -33.02 -18.44
CA ASN A 205 -4.23 -34.38 -18.06
C ASN A 205 -5.10 -34.92 -16.91
N GLY A 206 -6.16 -34.20 -16.52
CA GLY A 206 -7.09 -34.59 -15.45
C GLY A 206 -6.53 -34.40 -14.04
N LYS A 207 -5.44 -33.63 -13.87
CA LYS A 207 -4.85 -33.40 -12.55
C LYS A 207 -5.41 -32.12 -11.93
N SER A 208 -6.05 -32.27 -10.77
CA SER A 208 -6.45 -31.15 -9.93
C SER A 208 -5.33 -30.74 -8.97
N ARG A 209 -5.26 -29.44 -8.65
CA ARG A 209 -4.24 -28.84 -7.78
C ARG A 209 -4.92 -27.99 -6.71
N THR A 210 -4.60 -28.23 -5.45
CA THR A 210 -5.09 -27.41 -4.33
C THR A 210 -3.97 -26.52 -3.80
N PHE A 211 -4.25 -25.23 -3.67
CA PHE A 211 -3.32 -24.24 -3.15
C PHE A 211 -3.80 -23.71 -1.82
N THR A 212 -2.91 -23.75 -0.83
CA THR A 212 -3.06 -23.02 0.43
C THR A 212 -2.30 -21.70 0.33
N ASN A 213 -2.91 -20.62 0.81
CA ASN A 213 -2.28 -19.31 0.78
C ASN A 213 -1.01 -19.29 1.63
N THR A 214 0.04 -18.71 1.07
CA THR A 214 1.31 -18.47 1.77
C THR A 214 1.17 -17.53 2.97
N ASN A 215 0.16 -16.66 3.00
CA ASN A 215 -0.15 -15.81 4.14
C ASN A 215 -0.92 -16.58 5.23
N LYS A 216 -0.18 -17.02 6.26
CA LYS A 216 -0.74 -17.76 7.40
C LYS A 216 -1.60 -16.91 8.34
N LEU A 217 -1.57 -15.57 8.23
CA LEU A 217 -2.42 -14.69 9.04
C LEU A 217 -3.89 -14.73 8.59
N LEU A 218 -4.17 -15.17 7.36
CA LEU A 218 -5.54 -15.30 6.86
C LEU A 218 -6.34 -16.34 7.66
N GLY A 219 -7.28 -15.84 8.47
CA GLY A 219 -8.12 -16.64 9.35
C GLY A 219 -7.49 -17.00 10.70
N SER A 220 -6.21 -16.68 10.93
CA SER A 220 -5.56 -16.85 12.25
C SER A 220 -5.39 -15.52 13.00
N TYR A 221 -5.34 -14.38 12.29
CA TYR A 221 -5.35 -13.05 12.88
C TYR A 221 -6.63 -12.28 12.51
N PRO A 222 -7.41 -11.77 13.48
CA PRO A 222 -8.64 -11.06 13.20
C PRO A 222 -8.42 -9.82 12.33
N GLY A 223 -9.16 -9.72 11.23
CA GLY A 223 -9.15 -8.55 10.35
C GLY A 223 -8.09 -8.55 9.26
N VAL A 224 -7.14 -9.51 9.19
CA VAL A 224 -6.23 -9.58 8.03
C VAL A 224 -7.01 -9.96 6.77
N THR A 225 -6.80 -9.19 5.71
CA THR A 225 -7.47 -9.30 4.41
C THR A 225 -6.50 -9.61 3.27
N GLY A 226 -5.20 -9.75 3.53
CA GLY A 226 -4.18 -9.91 2.51
C GLY A 226 -2.78 -9.57 3.04
N LEU A 227 -1.78 -9.33 2.20
CA LEU A 227 -1.81 -9.44 0.74
C LEU A 227 -0.81 -10.49 0.24
N LYS A 228 0.48 -10.36 0.55
CA LYS A 228 1.50 -11.24 -0.02
C LYS A 228 2.72 -11.39 0.88
N THR A 229 3.25 -12.61 0.96
CA THR A 229 4.53 -12.93 1.60
C THR A 229 5.66 -13.09 0.57
N GLY A 230 6.90 -13.00 1.03
CA GLY A 230 8.11 -13.30 0.27
C GLY A 230 9.19 -13.88 1.18
N ASP A 231 9.98 -14.79 0.62
CA ASP A 231 11.12 -15.41 1.30
C ASP A 231 12.14 -15.82 0.24
N THR A 232 13.38 -15.38 0.42
CA THR A 232 14.54 -15.69 -0.42
C THR A 232 15.82 -15.54 0.43
N PRO A 233 16.91 -16.25 0.09
CA PRO A 233 18.18 -16.12 0.81
C PRO A 233 18.72 -14.68 0.97
N TRP A 234 18.47 -13.75 0.04
CA TRP A 234 18.96 -12.37 0.18
C TRP A 234 17.97 -11.44 0.87
N ALA A 235 16.66 -11.64 0.69
CA ALA A 235 15.64 -10.80 1.31
C ALA A 235 15.34 -11.16 2.78
N ASP A 236 15.70 -12.38 3.20
CA ASP A 236 15.03 -13.08 4.29
C ASP A 236 13.51 -13.00 4.11
N LYS A 237 12.75 -12.85 5.19
CA LYS A 237 11.31 -12.83 5.13
C LYS A 237 10.76 -11.42 4.92
N VAL A 238 9.80 -11.31 4.01
CA VAL A 238 9.11 -10.07 3.63
C VAL A 238 7.60 -10.29 3.67
N MET A 239 6.83 -9.29 4.10
CA MET A 239 5.37 -9.35 4.11
C MET A 239 4.74 -8.00 3.79
N LEU A 240 3.74 -8.03 2.90
CA LEU A 240 2.76 -6.97 2.68
C LEU A 240 1.43 -7.44 3.26
N ALA A 241 0.94 -6.72 4.26
CA ALA A 241 -0.29 -7.05 4.96
C ALA A 241 -1.33 -5.95 4.79
N THR A 242 -2.55 -6.34 4.46
CA THR A 242 -3.73 -5.48 4.55
C THR A 242 -4.64 -6.03 5.64
N SER A 243 -5.27 -5.13 6.39
CA SER A 243 -6.21 -5.52 7.43
C SER A 243 -7.34 -4.51 7.56
N GLU A 244 -8.47 -4.95 8.11
CA GLU A 244 -9.63 -4.13 8.42
C GLU A 244 -10.31 -4.64 9.70
N ARG A 245 -10.54 -3.73 10.67
CA ARG A 245 -11.35 -3.98 11.87
C ARG A 245 -12.30 -2.82 12.10
N ALA A 246 -13.59 -3.12 12.24
CA ALA A 246 -14.64 -2.12 12.47
C ALA A 246 -14.59 -0.92 11.50
N GLY A 247 -14.28 -1.18 10.22
CA GLY A 247 -14.19 -0.14 9.17
C GLY A 247 -12.89 0.65 9.13
N ARG A 248 -11.94 0.41 10.05
CA ARG A 248 -10.58 0.98 10.03
C ARG A 248 -9.62 0.02 9.34
N ARG A 249 -8.94 0.48 8.29
CA ARG A 249 -7.98 -0.26 7.49
C ARG A 249 -6.56 0.11 7.88
N ILE A 250 -5.77 -0.90 8.23
CA ILE A 250 -4.34 -0.76 8.54
C ILE A 250 -3.54 -1.59 7.54
N TYR A 251 -2.51 -0.98 6.97
CA TYR A 251 -1.54 -1.63 6.10
C TYR A 251 -0.19 -1.72 6.81
N SER A 252 0.51 -2.84 6.63
CA SER A 252 1.83 -3.06 7.21
C SER A 252 2.77 -3.67 6.19
N VAL A 253 4.02 -3.20 6.19
CA VAL A 253 5.12 -3.75 5.41
C VAL A 253 6.24 -4.13 6.36
N VAL A 254 6.74 -5.35 6.20
CA VAL A 254 7.88 -5.90 6.94
C VAL A 254 8.89 -6.44 5.93
N MET A 255 10.17 -6.10 6.08
CA MET A 255 11.26 -6.60 5.24
C MET A 255 12.45 -7.04 6.09
N HIS A 256 13.17 -8.08 5.61
CA HIS A 256 14.34 -8.65 6.27
C HIS A 256 14.07 -9.01 7.74
N SER A 257 13.10 -9.91 7.92
CA SER A 257 12.57 -10.30 9.23
C SER A 257 12.92 -11.75 9.58
N ASP A 258 13.19 -12.00 10.87
CA ASP A 258 13.33 -13.36 11.40
C ASP A 258 11.97 -14.07 11.45
N ASP A 259 10.89 -13.34 11.77
CA ASP A 259 9.51 -13.85 11.76
C ASP A 259 8.52 -12.77 11.31
N HIS A 260 8.34 -12.68 9.99
CA HIS A 260 7.45 -11.70 9.38
C HIS A 260 5.98 -11.82 9.83
N PHE A 261 5.54 -13.00 10.27
CA PHE A 261 4.17 -13.18 10.76
C PHE A 261 4.03 -12.64 12.17
N SER A 262 5.01 -12.87 13.05
CA SER A 262 5.01 -12.30 14.39
C SER A 262 5.14 -10.78 14.32
N ASP A 263 6.11 -10.26 13.57
CA ASP A 263 6.33 -8.82 13.41
C ASP A 263 5.08 -8.11 12.86
N THR A 264 4.44 -8.70 11.85
CA THR A 264 3.21 -8.13 11.28
C THR A 264 2.07 -8.12 12.30
N ARG A 265 1.91 -9.20 13.09
CA ARG A 265 0.88 -9.26 14.16
C ARG A 265 1.08 -8.14 15.17
N GLU A 266 2.30 -8.01 15.67
CA GLU A 266 2.68 -7.00 16.67
C GLU A 266 2.45 -5.59 16.16
N LEU A 267 2.87 -5.30 14.92
CA LEU A 267 2.64 -4.00 14.27
C LEU A 267 1.15 -3.71 14.09
N LEU A 268 0.34 -4.70 13.68
CA LEU A 268 -1.10 -4.51 13.51
C LEU A 268 -1.79 -4.31 14.86
N ASP A 269 -1.47 -5.09 15.90
CA ASP A 269 -2.05 -4.92 17.24
C ASP A 269 -1.69 -3.55 17.83
N TRP A 270 -0.43 -3.14 17.71
CA TRP A 270 0.01 -1.78 18.06
C TRP A 270 -0.79 -0.73 17.28
N SER A 271 -0.91 -0.86 15.96
CA SER A 271 -1.62 0.11 15.11
C SER A 271 -3.10 0.25 15.47
N TYR A 272 -3.78 -0.87 15.77
CA TYR A 272 -5.18 -0.85 16.20
C TYR A 272 -5.38 -0.32 17.62
N SER A 273 -4.39 -0.47 18.50
CA SER A 273 -4.41 0.14 19.85
C SER A 273 -4.11 1.64 19.83
N THR A 274 -3.40 2.12 18.81
CA THR A 274 -3.20 3.56 18.62
C THR A 274 -4.49 4.23 18.15
N TYR A 275 -4.87 5.34 18.77
CA TYR A 275 -6.02 6.15 18.34
C TYR A 275 -5.80 6.66 16.91
N SER A 276 -6.83 6.60 16.06
CA SER A 276 -6.78 7.29 14.77
C SER A 276 -6.54 8.78 15.00
N ILE A 277 -5.92 9.49 14.05
CA ILE A 277 -5.81 10.96 14.15
C ILE A 277 -7.17 11.61 14.41
N ARG A 278 -8.24 11.06 13.81
CA ARG A 278 -9.63 11.48 14.07
C ARG A 278 -10.00 11.33 15.55
N ASP A 279 -9.72 10.19 16.17
CA ASP A 279 -9.98 10.00 17.61
C ASP A 279 -9.06 10.85 18.48
N ARG A 280 -7.82 11.09 18.04
CA ARG A 280 -6.83 11.95 18.72
C ARG A 280 -7.31 13.40 18.81
N TRP A 281 -7.96 13.92 17.77
CA TRP A 281 -8.52 15.28 17.73
C TRP A 281 -9.93 15.37 18.31
N LEU A 282 -10.75 14.33 18.19
CA LEU A 282 -12.12 14.33 18.71
C LEU A 282 -12.22 13.97 20.19
N ARG A 283 -11.30 13.16 20.75
CA ARG A 283 -11.37 12.72 22.15
C ARG A 283 -11.30 13.87 23.17
N PRO A 284 -10.47 14.93 23.01
CA PRO A 284 -10.50 16.10 23.89
C PRO A 284 -11.82 16.88 23.79
N LEU A 285 -12.52 16.80 22.66
CA LEU A 285 -13.81 17.48 22.45
C LEU A 285 -14.99 16.76 23.12
N PHE A 286 -14.80 15.50 23.54
CA PHE A 286 -15.88 14.63 24.04
C PHE A 286 -15.52 13.91 25.36
N SER A 287 -14.58 14.43 26.17
CA SER A 287 -14.25 13.79 27.45
C SER A 287 -15.50 13.59 28.32
N GLU A 288 -15.70 12.36 28.80
CA GLU A 288 -16.88 11.91 29.56
C GLU A 288 -17.01 12.56 30.96
N ASP A 289 -16.01 13.33 31.38
CA ASP A 289 -15.93 13.92 32.72
C ASP A 289 -16.79 15.17 32.89
N GLY A 290 -17.91 15.33 32.17
CA GLY A 290 -18.99 16.31 32.46
C GLY A 290 -18.62 17.81 32.53
N GLY A 291 -17.34 18.17 32.49
CA GLY A 291 -16.81 19.51 32.42
C GLY A 291 -16.50 19.76 30.97
N GLY A 292 -17.49 20.30 30.24
CA GLY A 292 -17.29 20.72 28.86
C GLY A 292 -16.01 21.54 28.78
N ALA A 293 -15.00 21.02 28.08
CA ALA A 293 -13.81 21.76 27.78
C ALA A 293 -14.27 23.02 27.04
N THR A 294 -14.17 24.16 27.73
CA THR A 294 -14.27 25.44 27.06
C THR A 294 -13.10 25.44 26.10
N ILE A 295 -13.37 25.50 24.79
CA ILE A 295 -12.34 25.62 23.76
C ILE A 295 -11.52 26.85 24.15
N SER A 296 -10.39 26.66 24.82
CA SER A 296 -9.39 27.72 24.88
C SER A 296 -8.88 27.84 23.46
N THR A 297 -9.14 28.99 22.87
CA THR A 297 -8.68 29.39 21.54
C THR A 297 -7.16 29.57 21.46
N ASP A 298 -6.40 29.06 22.44
CA ASP A 298 -4.93 29.14 22.50
C ASP A 298 -4.23 28.00 21.74
N ILE A 299 -4.95 27.24 20.91
CA ILE A 299 -4.30 26.42 19.88
C ILE A 299 -4.07 27.36 18.70
N ASP A 300 -2.81 27.68 18.43
CA ASP A 300 -2.39 28.51 17.30
C ASP A 300 -2.58 27.74 15.99
N LEU A 301 -3.84 27.66 15.56
CA LEU A 301 -4.25 27.02 14.32
C LEU A 301 -3.78 27.86 13.15
N THR A 302 -3.23 27.24 12.12
CA THR A 302 -2.91 27.96 10.88
C THR A 302 -4.19 28.56 10.30
N THR A 303 -4.07 29.66 9.55
CA THR A 303 -5.24 30.35 8.93
C THR A 303 -6.05 29.44 7.99
N SER A 304 -5.45 28.34 7.53
CA SER A 304 -6.10 27.28 6.76
C SER A 304 -7.01 26.40 7.64
N GLU A 305 -6.53 25.99 8.81
CA GLU A 305 -7.26 25.16 9.77
C GLU A 305 -8.40 25.93 10.45
N GLN A 306 -8.18 27.21 10.78
CA GLN A 306 -9.24 28.08 11.32
C GLN A 306 -10.40 28.27 10.32
N ARG A 307 -10.10 28.35 9.01
CA ARG A 307 -11.13 28.46 7.96
C ARG A 307 -11.90 27.16 7.76
N ARG A 308 -11.25 26.00 7.92
CA ARG A 308 -11.86 24.67 7.79
C ARG A 308 -12.81 24.36 8.95
N LEU A 309 -12.48 24.79 10.17
CA LEU A 309 -13.36 24.67 11.35
C LEU A 309 -14.60 25.59 11.25
N ARG A 310 -14.45 26.80 10.71
CA ARG A 310 -15.58 27.74 10.50
C ARG A 310 -16.56 27.30 9.39
N ALA A 311 -16.19 26.33 8.55
CA ALA A 311 -17.04 25.82 7.46
C ALA A 311 -18.06 24.75 7.91
N LEU A 312 -17.97 24.27 9.16
CA LEU A 312 -19.01 23.44 9.78
C LEU A 312 -20.05 24.37 10.40
N ALA A 313 -21.19 24.55 9.73
CA ALA A 313 -22.24 25.44 10.23
C ALA A 313 -22.83 24.89 11.56
N PRO A 314 -22.92 25.70 12.64
CA PRO A 314 -23.67 25.32 13.82
C PRO A 314 -25.17 25.35 13.53
N LEU A 315 -25.95 24.52 14.24
CA LEU A 315 -27.40 24.72 14.33
C LEU A 315 -27.70 26.08 14.99
N SER A 316 -28.88 26.63 14.70
CA SER A 316 -29.30 27.99 15.07
C SER A 316 -29.32 28.32 16.57
N ASP A 317 -29.06 27.35 17.46
CA ASP A 317 -28.94 27.54 18.92
C ASP A 317 -27.56 27.13 19.50
N GLY A 318 -26.56 26.87 18.65
CA GLY A 318 -25.17 26.66 19.08
C GLY A 318 -24.85 25.30 19.71
N ARG A 319 -25.73 24.30 19.62
CA ARG A 319 -25.46 22.93 20.10
C ARG A 319 -25.36 21.92 18.95
N TRP A 320 -24.58 20.86 19.16
CA TRP A 320 -24.45 19.72 18.24
C TRP A 320 -25.28 18.54 18.76
N LYS A 321 -26.23 18.04 17.96
CA LYS A 321 -27.05 16.88 18.31
C LYS A 321 -26.40 15.61 17.77
N THR A 322 -25.96 14.71 18.64
CA THR A 322 -25.28 13.44 18.28
C THR A 322 -26.24 12.33 17.84
N SER A 323 -27.54 12.59 17.77
CA SER A 323 -28.57 11.57 17.54
C SER A 323 -29.04 11.40 16.09
N SER A 324 -28.44 12.07 15.11
CA SER A 324 -28.78 11.89 13.68
C SER A 324 -27.55 11.62 12.83
N LEU A 325 -26.83 10.54 13.16
CA LEU A 325 -25.89 9.89 12.23
C LEU A 325 -26.58 9.26 11.00
N GLN A 326 -27.92 9.35 10.91
CA GLN A 326 -28.72 8.84 9.79
C GLN A 326 -28.79 9.82 8.60
N ASP A 327 -28.39 11.08 8.77
CA ASP A 327 -28.44 12.12 7.73
C ASP A 327 -27.07 12.47 7.13
N LEU A 328 -26.00 11.75 7.50
CA LEU A 328 -24.76 11.83 6.73
C LEU A 328 -25.01 11.23 5.34
N PRO A 329 -24.75 11.95 4.24
CA PRO A 329 -24.94 11.38 2.91
C PRO A 329 -24.05 10.14 2.79
N LYS A 330 -24.65 9.04 2.31
CA LYS A 330 -24.02 7.73 2.22
C LYS A 330 -22.61 7.82 1.61
N ALA A 331 -21.74 6.93 2.10
CA ALA A 331 -20.28 6.91 2.08
C ALA A 331 -19.51 7.30 0.80
N GLU A 332 -20.14 7.56 -0.33
CA GLU A 332 -19.46 7.96 -1.58
C GLU A 332 -19.21 9.47 -1.71
N SER A 333 -19.81 10.32 -0.88
CA SER A 333 -19.76 11.78 -1.10
C SER A 333 -18.76 12.56 -0.24
N ILE A 334 -18.30 12.06 0.91
CA ILE A 334 -17.35 12.82 1.76
C ILE A 334 -16.00 13.01 1.05
N GLY A 335 -15.48 11.96 0.42
CA GLY A 335 -14.23 12.05 -0.36
C GLY A 335 -14.37 12.91 -1.63
N ARG A 336 -15.56 12.96 -2.26
CA ARG A 336 -15.83 13.83 -3.40
C ARG A 336 -15.98 15.30 -2.98
N TRP A 337 -16.64 15.55 -1.85
CA TRP A 337 -16.78 16.88 -1.25
C TRP A 337 -15.43 17.49 -0.87
N ILE A 338 -14.51 16.69 -0.32
CA ILE A 338 -13.13 17.11 -0.02
C ILE A 338 -12.35 17.45 -1.31
N ARG A 339 -12.55 16.70 -2.40
CA ARG A 339 -11.90 16.93 -3.71
C ARG A 339 -12.43 18.14 -4.45
N GLU A 340 -13.73 18.40 -4.41
CA GLU A 340 -14.37 19.56 -5.06
C GLU A 340 -14.11 20.88 -4.31
N ALA A 341 -13.78 20.83 -3.01
CA ALA A 341 -13.42 22.00 -2.19
C ALA A 341 -11.99 22.52 -2.41
N ILE A 342 -11.16 21.84 -3.23
CA ILE A 342 -9.78 22.24 -3.53
C ILE A 342 -9.53 22.26 -5.05
N PRO A 343 -9.93 23.32 -5.79
CA PRO A 343 -9.45 23.53 -7.14
C PRO A 343 -8.15 24.34 -7.12
N ASN A 344 -7.11 23.80 -7.76
CA ASN A 344 -5.88 24.44 -8.23
C ASN A 344 -4.98 25.10 -7.17
N VAL A 345 -3.84 24.48 -6.88
CA VAL A 345 -2.61 25.22 -6.53
C VAL A 345 -1.51 24.79 -7.48
N VAL A 346 -1.43 25.56 -8.57
CA VAL A 346 -0.22 25.82 -9.34
C VAL A 346 0.77 26.57 -8.42
N SER A 347 2.06 26.32 -8.62
CA SER A 347 3.23 26.90 -7.92
C SER A 347 3.23 28.41 -7.68
N GLY A 348 3.96 28.86 -6.65
CA GLY A 348 4.44 30.23 -6.43
C GLY A 348 3.86 30.85 -5.14
N ASP A 349 4.60 31.44 -4.21
CA ASP A 349 6.01 31.89 -4.16
C ASP A 349 6.62 31.57 -2.77
#